data_AF-A0A958UXF9-F1
#
_entry.id   AF-A0A958UXF9-F1
#
_cell.length_a   1.000
_cell.length_b   1.000
_cell.length_c   1.000
_cell.angle_alpha   90.00
_cell.angle_beta   90.00
_cell.angle_gamma   90.00
#
_symmetry.space_group_name_H-M   'P 1'
#
loop_
_entity.id
_entity.type
_entity.pdbx_description
1 polymer ?
#
loop_
_entity_poly.entity_id
_entity_poly.type
_entity_poly.pdbx_seq_one_letter_code
_entity_poly.pdbx_strand_id
1 'polypeptide(L)' 'LLKGKRVGIVANQTSVIFKDKNRTHLVDSLLALQVNVVTVFSPEHGFRGQADAAEHVADGVDTKTGLPIISLHGK' A
#
# COMPACT_ATOMS: atom_id res chain seq x y z
N LEU A 1 10.30 -5.76 -15.95
CA LEU A 1 9.82 -6.83 -15.03
C LEU A 1 8.31 -6.80 -14.79
N LEU A 2 7.71 -5.65 -14.44
CA LEU A 2 6.30 -5.57 -14.01
C LEU A 2 5.27 -5.25 -15.11
N LYS A 3 5.71 -4.82 -16.30
CA LYS A 3 4.81 -4.43 -17.41
C LYS A 3 3.88 -5.58 -17.82
N GLY A 4 2.59 -5.29 -17.90
CA GLY A 4 1.55 -6.25 -18.30
C GLY A 4 1.20 -7.31 -17.25
N LYS A 5 1.77 -7.25 -16.04
CA LYS A 5 1.46 -8.17 -14.94
C LYS A 5 0.46 -7.55 -13.98
N ARG A 6 -0.39 -8.38 -13.38
CA ARG A 6 -1.16 -8.02 -12.18
C ARG A 6 -0.21 -8.09 -10.98
N VAL A 7 -0.07 -6.99 -10.24
CA VAL A 7 0.91 -6.86 -9.16
C VAL A 7 0.19 -6.72 -7.83
N GLY A 8 0.46 -7.65 -6.91
CA GLY A 8 0.17 -7.48 -5.48
C GLY A 8 1.40 -6.90 -4.79
N ILE A 9 1.21 -5.95 -3.88
CA ILE A 9 2.31 -5.25 -3.20
C ILE A 9 2.18 -5.43 -1.70
N VAL A 10 3.23 -5.95 -1.05
CA VAL A 10 3.36 -5.87 0.41
C VAL A 10 3.95 -4.51 0.75
N ALA A 11 3.21 -3.68 1.48
CA ALA A 11 3.63 -2.33 1.84
C ALA A 11 2.97 -1.84 3.13
N ASN A 12 3.60 -0.86 3.76
CA ASN A 12 3.12 -0.18 4.96
C ASN A 12 3.40 1.33 4.84
N GLN A 13 3.07 2.09 5.89
CA GLN A 13 3.26 3.54 5.92
C GLN A 13 4.69 4.04 5.59
N THR A 14 5.72 3.22 5.79
CA THR A 14 7.13 3.60 5.53
C THR A 14 7.59 3.23 4.13
N SER A 15 6.74 2.59 3.32
CA SER A 15 7.00 2.21 1.93
C SER A 15 6.95 3.43 0.99
N VAL A 16 7.79 4.43 1.28
CA VAL A 16 7.87 5.71 0.59
C VAL A 16 9.21 5.87 -0.12
N ILE A 17 9.17 6.48 -1.30
CA ILE A 17 10.33 6.92 -2.07
C ILE A 17 10.59 8.38 -1.70
N PHE A 18 11.78 8.67 -1.19
CA PHE A 18 12.22 10.02 -0.86
C PHE A 18 12.92 10.66 -2.06
N LYS A 19 12.55 11.90 -2.38
CA LYS A 19 13.24 12.74 -3.35
C LYS A 19 13.32 14.16 -2.81
N ASP A 20 14.54 14.59 -2.48
CA ASP A 20 14.83 15.86 -1.82
C ASP A 20 14.01 16.02 -0.53
N LYS A 21 13.11 17.01 -0.49
CA LYS A 21 12.20 17.28 0.65
C LYS A 21 10.83 16.60 0.53
N ASN A 22 10.57 15.90 -0.59
CA ASN A 22 9.29 15.29 -0.88
C ASN A 22 9.33 13.76 -0.67
N ARG A 23 8.19 13.19 -0.31
CA ARG A 23 7.99 11.73 -0.24
C ARG A 23 6.78 11.33 -1.06
N THR A 24 6.90 10.21 -1.77
CA THR A 24 5.78 9.60 -2.51
C THR A 24 5.67 8.14 -2.09
N HIS A 25 4.46 7.66 -1.84
CA HIS A 25 4.27 6.25 -1.50
C HIS A 25 4.57 5.37 -2.72
N LEU A 26 5.23 4.22 -2.52
CA LEU A 26 5.63 3.31 -3.61
C LEU A 26 4.45 2.92 -4.51
N VAL A 27 3.31 2.60 -3.90
CA VAL A 27 2.06 2.29 -4.63
C VAL A 27 1.63 3.45 -5.53
N ASP A 28 1.72 4.69 -5.05
CA ASP A 28 1.37 5.87 -5.85
C ASP A 28 2.31 6.02 -7.04
N SER A 29 3.61 5.81 -6.83
CA SER A 29 4.60 5.84 -7.91
C SER A 29 4.37 4.75 -8.95
N LEU A 30 4.02 3.54 -8.54
CA LEU A 30 3.76 2.43 -9.46
C LEU A 30 2.48 2.65 -10.27
N LEU A 31 1.42 3.17 -9.65
CA LEU A 31 0.19 3.57 -10.34
C LEU A 31 0.46 4.69 -11.35
N ALA A 32 1.24 5.71 -10.98
CA ALA A 32 1.63 6.79 -11.89
C ALA A 32 2.45 6.27 -13.09
N LEU A 33 3.22 5.19 -12.90
CA LEU A 33 3.94 4.48 -13.96
C LEU A 33 3.06 3.48 -14.73
N GLN A 34 1.74 3.50 -14.54
CA GLN A 34 0.77 2.62 -15.19
C GLN A 34 1.02 1.13 -14.93
N VAL A 35 1.60 0.79 -13.78
CA VAL A 35 1.69 -0.60 -13.32
C VAL A 35 0.31 -1.02 -12.82
N ASN A 36 -0.15 -2.20 -13.25
CA ASN A 36 -1.42 -2.77 -12.85
C ASN A 36 -1.33 -3.36 -11.42
N VAL A 37 -1.31 -2.47 -10.43
CA VAL A 37 -1.42 -2.84 -9.02
C VAL A 37 -2.87 -3.20 -8.74
N VAL A 38 -3.11 -4.42 -8.24
CA VAL A 38 -4.47 -4.94 -8.03
C VAL A 38 -4.84 -5.08 -6.56
N THR A 39 -3.86 -5.18 -5.67
CA THR A 39 -4.07 -5.38 -4.24
C THR A 39 -2.84 -4.96 -3.46
N VAL A 40 -3.06 -4.43 -2.26
CA VAL A 40 -2.02 -4.15 -1.26
C VAL A 40 -2.16 -5.14 -0.12
N PHE A 41 -1.05 -5.68 0.36
CA PHE A 41 -0.98 -6.48 1.57
C PHE A 41 -0.32 -5.65 2.66
N SER A 42 -1.02 -5.40 3.76
CA SER A 42 -0.50 -4.65 4.91
C SER A 42 -0.06 -5.62 6.01
N PRO A 43 1.15 -5.48 6.58
CA PRO A 43 1.57 -6.19 7.79
C PRO A 43 0.75 -5.78 9.04
N GLU A 44 1.27 -5.99 10.25
CA GLU A 44 0.67 -5.63 11.55
C GLU A 44 0.27 -4.15 11.72
N HIS A 45 0.75 -3.26 10.86
CA HIS A 45 0.50 -1.83 10.96
C HIS A 45 -0.27 -1.32 9.74
N GLY A 46 -0.96 -0.19 9.89
CA GLY A 46 -1.73 0.42 8.81
C GLY A 46 -0.92 0.77 7.56
N PHE A 47 -1.59 0.76 6.40
CA PHE A 47 -0.98 0.99 5.10
C PHE A 47 -0.57 2.46 4.85
N ARG A 48 -1.40 3.43 5.22
CA ARG A 48 -1.14 4.87 5.00
C ARG A 48 -0.92 5.71 6.26
N GLY A 49 -0.80 5.06 7.43
CA GLY A 49 -0.50 5.73 8.70
C GLY A 49 -1.67 6.44 9.37
N GLN A 50 -2.87 5.84 9.34
CA GLN A 50 -4.03 6.31 10.12
C GLN A 50 -4.63 5.27 11.07
N ALA A 51 -4.15 4.02 11.05
CA ALA A 51 -4.56 3.05 12.06
C ALA A 51 -3.66 3.25 13.28
N ASP A 52 -4.26 3.62 14.41
CA ASP A 52 -3.59 3.59 15.70
C ASP A 52 -3.03 2.17 15.93
N ALA A 53 -1.88 2.07 16.60
CA ALA A 53 -1.14 0.82 16.81
C ALA A 53 -1.93 -0.29 17.56
N ALA A 54 -3.18 -0.03 17.93
CA ALA A 54 -4.08 -0.92 18.65
C ALA A 54 -5.39 -1.24 17.88
N GLU A 55 -5.60 -0.67 16.70
CA GLU A 55 -6.78 -0.99 15.89
C GLU A 55 -6.50 -2.27 15.11
N HIS A 56 -7.29 -3.32 15.32
CA HIS A 56 -7.22 -4.55 14.53
C HIS A 56 -7.15 -4.18 13.05
N VAL A 57 -6.02 -4.48 12.40
CA VAL A 57 -5.84 -4.21 10.97
C VAL A 57 -6.71 -5.21 10.22
N ALA A 58 -7.96 -4.83 10.01
CA ALA A 58 -8.89 -5.56 9.17
C ALA A 58 -8.57 -5.31 7.70
N ASP A 59 -9.06 -6.19 6.83
CA ASP A 59 -9.11 -5.91 5.40
C ASP A 59 -9.85 -4.59 5.15
N GLY A 60 -9.42 -3.84 4.15
CA GLY A 60 -9.93 -2.51 3.89
C GLY A 60 -9.74 -2.07 2.44
N VAL A 61 -9.92 -0.78 2.20
CA VAL A 61 -9.73 -0.16 0.88
C VAL A 61 -8.92 1.11 1.06
N ASP A 62 -7.88 1.30 0.25
CA ASP A 62 -7.13 2.54 0.20
C ASP A 62 -8.00 3.64 -0.41
N THR A 63 -8.50 4.55 0.40
CA THR A 63 -9.41 5.64 -0.03
C THR A 63 -8.82 6.52 -1.13
N LYS A 64 -7.49 6.60 -1.23
CA LYS A 64 -6.80 7.38 -2.26
C LYS A 64 -6.81 6.71 -3.63
N THR A 65 -6.67 5.38 -3.68
CA THR A 65 -6.45 4.65 -4.95
C THR A 65 -7.58 3.69 -5.30
N GLY A 66 -8.49 3.41 -4.36
CA GLY A 66 -9.53 2.39 -4.48
C GLY A 66 -9.01 0.96 -4.40
N LEU A 67 -7.72 0.76 -4.12
CA LEU A 67 -7.14 -0.59 -4.06
C LEU A 67 -7.58 -1.33 -2.79
N PRO A 68 -7.91 -2.63 -2.90
CA PRO A 68 -8.14 -3.45 -1.72
C PRO A 68 -6.84 -3.59 -0.92
N ILE A 69 -6.96 -3.50 0.40
CA ILE A 69 -5.92 -3.72 1.39
C ILE A 69 -6.28 -5.02 2.11
N ILE A 70 -5.40 -6.01 2.03
CA ILE A 70 -5.53 -7.27 2.76
C ILE A 70 -4.56 -7.24 3.94
N SER A 71 -5.05 -7.47 5.15
CA SER A 71 -4.18 -7.60 6.29
C SER A 71 -3.51 -8.97 6.31
N LEU A 72 -2.20 -8.99 6.54
CA LEU A 72 -1.45 -10.23 6.75
C LEU A 72 -1.51 -10.71 8.21
N HIS A 73 -2.08 -9.91 9.12
CA HIS A 73 -2.22 -10.23 10.55
C HIS A 73 -3.68 -10.05 10.97
N GLY A 74 -4.24 -11.02 11.71
CA GLY A 74 -5.65 -11.01 12.11
C GLY A 74 -6.44 -12.28 11.74
N LYS A 75 -5.77 -13.42 11.60
CA LYS A 75 -6.42 -14.74 11.65
C LYS A 75 -6.04 -15.46 12.93
#